data_AF-A0A9P0BRF8-F1
#
_entry.id   AF-A0A9P0BRF8-F1
#
_cell.length_a   1.000
_cell.length_b   1.000
_cell.length_c   1.000
_cell.angle_alpha   90.00
_cell.angle_beta   90.00
_cell.angle_gamma   90.00
#
_symmetry.space_group_name_H-M   'P 1'
#
loop_
_entity.id
_entity.type
_entity.pdbx_description
1 polymer ?
#
loop_
_entity_poly.entity_id
_entity_poly.type
_entity_poly.pdbx_seq_one_letter_code
_entity_poly.pdbx_strand_id
1 'polypeptide(L)'
;MIDCKEKDRRPCSFNNDRGFDCFIIHESTPKEHLGCFVHFTRYTYRRWLLLLFVLFMVEWCYLYFSPYSKDLHKLSYANMSTNNHNVSREADLVYKYPLKNSSEVLMDYKHGYNSSFYWFMSMKHLFKNIGEEETRKYCESAPSCQLNESSLGPILVDKTVPDVTWIEAENTDVSPGGYYAPVDCRATQRVAVIVPYRNRQMNLAVFLRYLHPILKKQLLEYRIFVIEQFGIEQFNKGTLYNIAFLESQRFGSWDCLIFHDVDLIPEDERISYTCMQYPTHMSPSVESQNYILAYNTLFGGVTSLMPEHYIAVNGYSNFYWSWGAEDDDMYVRLQSAELPMLRYNSTIARFAALPHERNREGKHRYFFLDLSKLRYRIEGLRSTKYKLLSVTKRKLYTHILADVNPVKMRVAIKSLMRQLAKLFGNNFTYSSVEYRGGEGYREQRPFRKCMV
;
A
#
# COMPACT_ATOMS: atom_id res chain seq x y z
N MET A 1 4.28 -41.15 34.26
CA MET A 1 4.40 -42.16 33.19
C MET A 1 4.65 -41.44 31.88
N ILE A 2 5.91 -41.45 31.42
CA ILE A 2 6.35 -41.69 30.04
C ILE A 2 7.87 -41.80 30.14
N ASP A 3 8.32 -42.90 29.57
CA ASP A 3 9.60 -43.58 29.70
C ASP A 3 10.65 -42.96 28.74
N CYS A 4 11.89 -42.91 29.21
CA CYS A 4 13.09 -42.58 28.43
C CYS A 4 14.29 -43.23 29.13
N LYS A 5 14.65 -44.45 28.77
CA LYS A 5 15.65 -44.75 27.72
C LYS A 5 16.44 -46.04 27.99
N GLU A 6 16.44 -46.89 26.95
CA GLU A 6 17.58 -47.59 26.34
C GLU A 6 18.44 -48.50 27.23
N LYS A 7 18.34 -49.82 27.06
CA LYS A 7 18.99 -50.69 26.05
C LYS A 7 20.32 -51.27 26.56
N ASP A 8 20.32 -52.59 26.63
CA ASP A 8 21.42 -53.54 26.38
C ASP A 8 20.72 -54.93 26.28
N ARG A 9 21.00 -55.90 25.41
CA ARG A 9 22.17 -56.21 24.57
C ARG A 9 21.85 -57.47 23.71
N ARG A 10 22.66 -57.66 22.65
CA ARG A 10 23.08 -58.92 21.98
C ARG A 10 22.19 -59.56 20.88
N PRO A 11 22.77 -60.35 19.93
CA PRO A 11 23.85 -59.98 18.98
C PRO A 11 23.60 -60.54 17.55
N CYS A 12 24.32 -60.02 16.53
CA CYS A 12 24.42 -60.68 15.21
C CYS A 12 25.88 -61.02 14.87
N SER A 13 25.99 -62.14 14.17
CA SER A 13 27.11 -62.99 13.77
C SER A 13 28.13 -62.42 12.76
N PHE A 14 29.37 -62.95 12.85
CA PHE A 14 30.34 -63.32 11.79
C PHE A 14 30.58 -62.31 10.63
N ASN A 15 31.80 -61.88 10.28
CA ASN A 15 32.92 -62.72 9.84
C ASN A 15 34.21 -61.88 9.63
N ASN A 16 35.36 -62.54 9.86
CA ASN A 16 36.67 -62.46 9.20
C ASN A 16 37.55 -61.19 9.20
N ASP A 17 38.69 -61.39 9.89
CA ASP A 17 40.07 -61.40 9.36
C ASP A 17 40.96 -60.14 9.35
N ARG A 18 42.04 -60.32 10.13
CA ARG A 18 43.46 -59.91 9.96
C ARG A 18 43.93 -58.56 10.50
N GLY A 19 44.76 -58.64 11.56
CA GLY A 19 46.10 -58.05 11.54
C GLY A 19 46.62 -57.36 12.81
N PHE A 20 47.35 -58.13 13.65
CA PHE A 20 48.47 -57.78 14.56
C PHE A 20 48.21 -56.85 15.78
N ASP A 21 48.26 -57.33 17.04
CA ASP A 21 49.44 -57.58 17.91
C ASP A 21 50.19 -56.27 18.29
N CYS A 22 50.53 -55.92 19.54
CA CYS A 22 50.56 -56.65 20.81
C CYS A 22 50.98 -55.71 21.98
N PHE A 23 50.86 -56.22 23.22
CA PHE A 23 51.59 -55.92 24.48
C PHE A 23 51.31 -54.67 25.37
N ILE A 24 50.56 -54.94 26.46
CA ILE A 24 50.84 -54.80 27.92
C ILE A 24 51.79 -53.68 28.41
N ILE A 25 51.40 -52.93 29.47
CA ILE A 25 52.07 -52.79 30.81
C ILE A 25 51.45 -51.64 31.66
N HIS A 26 51.12 -52.00 32.91
CA HIS A 26 51.02 -51.30 34.21
C HIS A 26 50.78 -49.78 34.41
N GLU A 27 50.01 -49.53 35.48
CA GLU A 27 49.65 -48.29 36.17
C GLU A 27 50.82 -47.48 36.80
N SER A 28 50.67 -46.14 36.86
CA SER A 28 50.46 -45.40 38.14
C SER A 28 50.41 -43.84 38.02
N THR A 29 49.34 -43.26 38.61
CA THR A 29 49.12 -41.85 39.13
C THR A 29 49.03 -40.63 38.17
N PRO A 30 48.48 -39.45 38.54
CA PRO A 30 47.62 -39.00 39.68
C PRO A 30 46.34 -38.21 39.23
N LYS A 31 45.12 -38.58 39.65
CA LYS A 31 43.88 -37.81 39.36
C LYS A 31 42.89 -37.73 40.53
N GLU A 32 43.32 -37.21 41.68
CA GLU A 32 42.39 -36.88 42.78
C GLU A 32 42.15 -35.37 42.98
N HIS A 33 42.78 -34.49 42.18
CA HIS A 33 42.56 -33.03 42.29
C HIS A 33 41.67 -32.39 41.22
N LEU A 34 41.12 -33.14 40.25
CA LEU A 34 40.27 -32.56 39.20
C LEU A 34 38.76 -32.51 39.54
N GLY A 35 38.31 -33.20 40.58
CA GLY A 35 36.88 -33.32 40.92
C GLY A 35 36.25 -32.06 41.54
N CYS A 36 37.01 -31.28 42.32
CA CYS A 36 36.47 -30.11 43.02
C CYS A 36 36.35 -28.85 42.14
N PHE A 37 37.12 -28.74 41.05
CA PHE A 37 37.11 -27.54 40.20
C PHE A 37 35.94 -27.50 39.19
N VAL A 38 35.41 -28.67 38.81
CA VAL A 38 34.31 -28.78 37.83
C VAL A 38 32.93 -28.56 38.48
N HIS A 39 32.80 -28.78 39.79
CA HIS A 39 31.53 -28.60 40.49
C HIS A 39 31.23 -27.13 40.82
N PHE A 40 32.26 -26.31 41.05
CA PHE A 40 32.10 -24.88 41.35
C PHE A 40 31.77 -24.04 40.10
N THR A 41 32.28 -24.43 38.93
CA THR A 41 32.07 -23.72 37.65
C THR A 41 30.69 -23.96 37.04
N ARG A 42 30.05 -25.12 37.28
CA ARG A 42 28.67 -25.38 36.83
C ARG A 42 27.61 -24.65 37.66
N TYR A 43 27.88 -24.38 38.94
CA TYR A 43 26.92 -23.72 39.84
C TYR A 43 26.87 -22.21 39.61
N THR A 44 27.99 -21.59 39.23
CA THR A 44 28.08 -20.16 38.89
C THR A 44 27.44 -19.85 37.53
N TYR A 45 27.60 -20.71 36.52
CA TYR A 45 27.03 -20.49 35.18
C TYR A 45 25.49 -20.49 35.17
N ARG A 46 24.86 -21.36 35.97
CA ARG A 46 23.38 -21.39 36.11
C ARG A 46 22.83 -20.13 36.77
N ARG A 47 23.55 -19.53 37.72
CA ARG A 47 23.14 -18.26 38.35
C ARG A 47 23.26 -17.08 37.38
N TRP A 48 24.32 -17.03 36.57
CA TRP A 48 24.48 -15.98 35.56
C TRP A 48 23.44 -16.06 34.43
N LEU A 49 23.07 -17.25 33.99
CA LEU A 49 21.99 -17.43 33.01
C LEU A 49 20.61 -17.03 33.57
N LEU A 50 20.34 -17.33 34.84
CA LEU A 50 19.13 -16.87 35.53
C LEU A 50 19.11 -15.34 35.68
N LEU A 51 20.24 -14.72 35.97
CA LEU A 51 20.36 -13.26 36.11
C LEU A 51 20.18 -12.55 34.76
N LEU A 52 20.77 -13.08 33.68
CA LEU A 52 20.54 -12.58 32.32
C LEU A 52 19.08 -12.75 31.87
N PHE A 53 18.45 -13.88 32.21
CA PHE A 53 17.03 -14.10 31.89
C PHE A 53 16.12 -13.15 32.67
N VAL A 54 16.42 -12.89 33.95
CA VAL A 54 15.68 -11.91 34.77
C VAL A 54 15.90 -10.49 34.25
N LEU A 55 17.12 -10.11 33.87
CA LEU A 55 17.41 -8.80 33.27
C LEU A 55 16.69 -8.61 31.94
N PHE A 56 16.68 -9.65 31.09
CA PHE A 56 15.93 -9.63 29.84
C PHE A 56 14.43 -9.49 30.09
N MET A 57 13.86 -10.20 31.08
CA MET A 57 12.46 -10.07 31.47
C MET A 57 12.13 -8.70 32.07
N VAL A 58 13.05 -8.08 32.81
CA VAL A 58 12.88 -6.73 33.35
C VAL A 58 12.94 -5.69 32.24
N GLU A 59 13.86 -5.82 31.27
CA GLU A 59 13.94 -4.96 30.09
C GLU A 59 12.72 -5.13 29.18
N TRP A 60 12.24 -6.37 29.00
CA TRP A 60 11.01 -6.66 28.27
C TRP A 60 9.78 -6.10 28.99
N CYS A 61 9.68 -6.24 30.32
CA CYS A 61 8.64 -5.61 31.11
C CYS A 61 8.72 -4.08 31.06
N TYR A 62 9.92 -3.49 31.06
CA TYR A 62 10.10 -2.04 30.95
C TYR A 62 9.68 -1.55 29.56
N LEU A 63 10.02 -2.25 28.49
CA LEU A 63 9.59 -1.89 27.12
C LEU A 63 8.09 -2.14 26.89
N TYR A 64 7.49 -3.14 27.54
CA TYR A 64 6.08 -3.51 27.33
C TYR A 64 5.10 -2.77 28.27
N PHE A 65 5.54 -2.42 29.47
CA PHE A 65 4.77 -1.73 30.52
C PHE A 65 5.20 -0.29 30.79
N SER A 66 6.25 0.26 30.15
CA SER A 66 6.56 1.70 30.27
C SER A 66 5.35 2.54 29.81
N PRO A 67 4.79 3.40 30.68
CA PRO A 67 3.63 4.23 30.34
C PRO A 67 3.92 5.27 29.24
N TYR A 68 5.18 5.55 28.97
CA TYR A 68 5.60 6.68 28.14
C TYR A 68 5.41 6.51 26.62
N SER A 69 5.12 5.31 26.11
CA SER A 69 4.83 5.09 24.68
C SER A 69 3.33 5.00 24.36
N LYS A 70 2.47 4.83 25.37
CA LYS A 70 1.03 4.64 25.20
C LYS A 70 0.20 5.92 25.42
N ASP A 71 0.79 6.97 25.99
CA ASP A 71 0.05 8.18 26.37
C ASP A 71 0.01 9.29 25.31
N LEU A 72 1.00 9.37 24.39
CA LEU A 72 0.95 10.36 23.29
C LEU A 72 -0.14 10.04 22.24
N HIS A 73 -0.52 8.76 22.10
CA HIS A 73 -1.57 8.35 21.16
C HIS A 73 -3.00 8.42 21.73
N LYS A 74 -3.18 8.45 23.05
CA LYS A 74 -4.51 8.62 23.67
C LYS A 74 -4.89 10.07 23.87
N LEU A 75 -3.92 10.96 24.11
CA LEU A 75 -4.18 12.38 24.38
C LEU A 75 -4.64 13.20 23.14
N SER A 76 -4.37 12.73 21.92
CA SER A 76 -4.90 13.38 20.70
C SER A 76 -6.32 12.94 20.31
N TYR A 77 -6.84 11.84 20.86
CA TYR A 77 -8.14 11.27 20.48
C TYR A 77 -9.20 11.34 21.58
N ALA A 78 -8.83 11.71 22.81
CA ALA A 78 -9.75 11.80 23.95
C ALA A 78 -10.51 13.13 24.05
N ASN A 79 -10.05 14.21 23.40
CA ASN A 79 -10.65 15.55 23.56
C ASN A 79 -11.79 15.89 22.58
N MET A 80 -12.39 14.91 21.89
CA MET A 80 -13.52 15.17 20.99
C MET A 80 -14.73 14.23 21.20
N SER A 81 -14.84 13.63 22.38
CA SER A 81 -15.97 12.74 22.71
C SER A 81 -16.38 12.85 24.18
N THR A 82 -16.85 14.02 24.59
CA THR A 82 -17.82 14.12 25.69
C THR A 82 -18.74 15.31 25.47
N ASN A 83 -19.92 15.04 24.89
CA ASN A 83 -21.18 15.65 25.35
C ASN A 83 -22.38 14.90 24.76
N ASN A 84 -22.91 14.04 25.61
CA ASN A 84 -24.30 13.64 25.85
C ASN A 84 -25.44 13.88 24.83
N HIS A 85 -26.18 12.78 24.68
CA HIS A 85 -27.63 12.60 24.57
C HIS A 85 -28.37 12.75 23.22
N ASN A 86 -28.92 11.60 22.80
CA ASN A 86 -30.13 11.44 21.97
C ASN A 86 -30.25 12.31 20.71
N VAL A 87 -29.28 12.20 19.81
CA VAL A 87 -29.44 12.68 18.44
C VAL A 87 -29.79 11.49 17.55
N SER A 88 -30.94 11.62 16.87
CA SER A 88 -31.52 10.71 15.89
C SER A 88 -30.50 10.03 14.97
N ARG A 89 -30.64 8.71 14.77
CA ARG A 89 -29.88 7.86 13.83
C ARG A 89 -29.84 8.34 12.36
N GLU A 90 -30.57 9.40 12.02
CA GLU A 90 -30.58 10.03 10.69
C GLU A 90 -29.55 11.15 10.51
N ALA A 91 -29.01 11.74 11.59
CA ALA A 91 -28.07 12.85 11.52
C ALA A 91 -26.65 12.44 11.09
N ASP A 92 -26.30 11.15 11.16
CA ASP A 92 -24.93 10.64 10.93
C ASP A 92 -24.57 10.41 9.45
N LEU A 93 -25.53 10.56 8.53
CA LEU A 93 -25.34 10.24 7.10
C LEU A 93 -25.22 11.47 6.20
N VAL A 94 -25.24 12.66 6.80
CA VAL A 94 -25.31 13.92 6.09
C VAL A 94 -24.03 14.71 6.37
N TYR A 95 -23.14 14.80 5.39
CA TYR A 95 -21.84 15.45 5.57
C TYR A 95 -21.88 16.90 5.11
N LYS A 96 -21.55 17.79 6.02
CA LYS A 96 -21.50 19.23 5.78
C LYS A 96 -20.16 19.60 5.16
N TYR A 97 -20.18 20.13 3.94
CA TYR A 97 -19.03 20.74 3.30
C TYR A 97 -19.14 22.27 3.35
N PRO A 98 -18.11 22.99 3.81
CA PRO A 98 -18.10 24.45 3.75
C PRO A 98 -17.95 24.95 2.30
N LEU A 99 -18.85 25.82 1.86
CA LEU A 99 -18.85 26.41 0.50
C LEU A 99 -18.36 27.86 0.51
N LYS A 100 -17.86 28.35 -0.64
CA LYS A 100 -17.25 29.69 -0.76
C LYS A 100 -18.22 30.79 -0.30
N ASN A 101 -19.51 30.68 -0.65
CA ASN A 101 -20.55 31.71 -0.49
C ASN A 101 -21.91 31.21 0.07
N SER A 102 -21.99 30.11 0.84
CA SER A 102 -23.26 29.66 1.45
C SER A 102 -23.08 28.95 2.80
N SER A 103 -24.18 28.77 3.54
CA SER A 103 -24.25 27.75 4.58
C SER A 103 -24.03 26.36 3.98
N GLU A 104 -23.35 25.52 4.75
CA GLU A 104 -22.85 24.17 4.44
C GLU A 104 -23.73 23.38 3.46
N VAL A 105 -23.11 22.72 2.46
CA VAL A 105 -23.85 21.74 1.63
C VAL A 105 -23.75 20.36 2.25
N LEU A 106 -24.91 19.72 2.35
CA LEU A 106 -25.12 18.38 2.83
C LEU A 106 -24.86 17.39 1.68
N MET A 107 -23.74 16.65 1.74
CA MET A 107 -23.62 15.40 0.99
C MET A 107 -24.50 14.35 1.65
N ASP A 108 -25.61 14.06 1.00
CA ASP A 108 -26.53 13.01 1.38
C ASP A 108 -26.25 11.74 0.57
N TYR A 109 -25.60 10.75 1.21
CA TYR A 109 -25.32 9.45 0.60
C TYR A 109 -26.54 8.49 0.59
N LYS A 110 -27.68 8.90 1.16
CA LYS A 110 -28.92 8.10 1.34
C LYS A 110 -29.86 8.22 0.14
N HIS A 111 -29.98 9.40 -0.48
CA HIS A 111 -31.00 9.66 -1.52
C HIS A 111 -30.51 9.61 -2.98
N GLY A 112 -29.31 9.07 -3.22
CA GLY A 112 -29.00 8.49 -4.54
C GLY A 112 -29.06 9.45 -5.73
N TYR A 113 -28.85 10.76 -5.56
CA TYR A 113 -28.56 11.65 -6.69
C TYR A 113 -27.13 11.37 -7.20
N ASN A 114 -27.07 10.28 -7.96
CA ASN A 114 -26.04 9.71 -8.81
C ASN A 114 -24.59 10.18 -8.68
N SER A 115 -23.82 9.24 -8.12
CA SER A 115 -22.36 9.11 -8.07
C SER A 115 -21.64 10.17 -7.25
N SER A 116 -20.80 9.68 -6.34
CA SER A 116 -19.77 10.52 -5.71
C SER A 116 -18.99 11.29 -6.78
N PHE A 117 -18.71 10.67 -7.93
CA PHE A 117 -18.01 11.30 -9.04
C PHE A 117 -18.77 12.48 -9.70
N TYR A 118 -19.94 12.29 -10.33
CA TYR A 118 -20.63 13.37 -11.06
C TYR A 118 -21.10 14.49 -10.14
N TRP A 119 -21.59 14.15 -8.94
CA TRP A 119 -21.92 15.14 -7.93
C TRP A 119 -20.68 15.94 -7.55
N PHE A 120 -19.55 15.27 -7.27
CA PHE A 120 -18.30 15.93 -6.90
C PHE A 120 -17.81 16.85 -8.01
N MET A 121 -17.78 16.37 -9.25
CA MET A 121 -17.33 17.15 -10.39
C MET A 121 -18.22 18.38 -10.63
N SER A 122 -19.52 18.27 -10.40
CA SER A 122 -20.46 19.39 -10.50
C SER A 122 -20.24 20.41 -9.37
N MET A 123 -19.93 19.94 -8.17
CA MET A 123 -19.77 20.78 -6.98
C MET A 123 -18.34 21.32 -6.78
N LYS A 124 -17.35 20.81 -7.53
CA LYS A 124 -15.91 21.06 -7.25
C LYS A 124 -15.54 22.53 -7.14
N HIS A 125 -16.20 23.39 -7.93
CA HIS A 125 -15.96 24.84 -7.99
C HIS A 125 -16.53 25.61 -6.78
N LEU A 126 -17.46 25.01 -6.02
CA LEU A 126 -18.15 25.67 -4.91
C LEU A 126 -17.44 25.49 -3.56
N PHE A 127 -16.53 24.53 -3.45
CA PHE A 127 -15.85 24.24 -2.19
C PHE A 127 -14.87 25.35 -1.79
N LYS A 128 -15.00 25.82 -0.55
CA LYS A 128 -14.13 26.85 0.02
C LYS A 128 -12.83 26.24 0.52
N ASN A 129 -11.69 26.89 0.30
CA ASN A 129 -10.43 26.69 1.02
C ASN A 129 -9.84 25.26 1.07
N ILE A 130 -10.28 24.32 0.22
CA ILE A 130 -9.83 22.91 0.26
C ILE A 130 -8.84 22.57 -0.88
N GLY A 131 -8.76 23.42 -1.89
CA GLY A 131 -7.78 23.36 -2.97
C GLY A 131 -8.03 24.53 -3.90
N GLU A 132 -7.00 25.32 -4.18
CA GLU A 132 -7.04 26.31 -5.26
C GLU A 132 -6.00 25.89 -6.28
N GLU A 133 -6.38 25.98 -7.55
CA GLU A 133 -5.45 25.81 -8.65
C GLU A 133 -4.35 26.86 -8.49
N GLU A 134 -3.10 26.39 -8.38
CA GLU A 134 -1.96 27.29 -8.26
C GLU A 134 -1.86 28.11 -9.56
N THR A 135 -1.66 29.41 -9.45
CA THR A 135 -1.41 30.25 -10.63
C THR A 135 -0.15 29.78 -11.33
N ARG A 136 -0.26 29.48 -12.63
CA ARG A 136 0.87 29.04 -13.45
C ARG A 136 2.02 30.03 -13.31
N LYS A 137 3.21 29.53 -12.97
CA LYS A 137 4.40 30.36 -12.70
C LYS A 137 5.19 30.74 -13.96
N TYR A 138 4.86 30.16 -15.11
CA TYR A 138 5.53 30.46 -16.38
C TYR A 138 4.71 31.43 -17.24
N CYS A 139 5.39 32.28 -18.01
CA CYS A 139 4.76 33.12 -19.03
C CYS A 139 4.15 32.26 -20.14
N GLU A 140 2.99 32.62 -20.68
CA GLU A 140 2.35 31.86 -21.78
C GLU A 140 3.23 31.71 -23.02
N SER A 141 4.23 32.59 -23.20
CA SER A 141 5.23 32.56 -24.25
C SER A 141 6.44 31.66 -23.96
N ALA A 142 6.51 30.98 -22.82
CA ALA A 142 7.62 30.12 -22.46
C ALA A 142 7.73 28.90 -23.41
N PRO A 143 8.94 28.50 -23.83
CA PRO A 143 9.12 27.33 -24.68
C PRO A 143 8.75 26.03 -23.94
N SER A 144 8.45 24.97 -24.69
CA SER A 144 8.29 23.64 -24.09
C SER A 144 9.61 23.14 -23.51
N CYS A 145 9.58 22.55 -22.32
CA CYS A 145 10.76 21.98 -21.67
C CYS A 145 11.43 20.94 -22.58
N GLN A 146 12.77 21.02 -22.66
CA GLN A 146 13.61 20.06 -23.38
C GLN A 146 14.40 19.27 -22.35
N LEU A 147 14.08 17.98 -22.20
CA LEU A 147 14.75 17.10 -21.25
C LEU A 147 16.10 16.64 -21.82
N ASN A 148 17.18 16.88 -21.08
CA ASN A 148 18.48 16.32 -21.42
C ASN A 148 18.56 14.87 -20.91
N GLU A 149 18.14 13.91 -21.74
CA GLU A 149 18.13 12.49 -21.36
C GLU A 149 19.51 11.95 -20.96
N SER A 150 20.60 12.51 -21.51
CA SER A 150 21.97 12.11 -21.15
C SER A 150 22.35 12.43 -19.71
N SER A 151 21.59 13.30 -19.04
CA SER A 151 21.80 13.64 -17.63
C SER A 151 21.14 12.65 -16.66
N LEU A 152 20.25 11.79 -17.15
CA LEU A 152 19.51 10.81 -16.36
C LEU A 152 20.26 9.48 -16.31
N GLY A 153 20.13 8.75 -15.21
CA GLY A 153 20.77 7.44 -15.10
C GLY A 153 20.34 6.63 -13.89
N PRO A 154 21.04 5.50 -13.65
CA PRO A 154 20.79 4.67 -12.49
C PRO A 154 21.16 5.40 -11.20
N ILE A 155 20.38 5.15 -10.15
CA ILE A 155 20.59 5.68 -8.80
C ILE A 155 20.66 4.54 -7.78
N LEU A 156 21.57 4.68 -6.82
CA LEU A 156 21.63 3.76 -5.69
C LEU A 156 20.65 4.22 -4.62
N VAL A 157 19.69 3.35 -4.28
CA VAL A 157 18.70 3.65 -3.26
C VAL A 157 19.26 3.36 -1.86
N ASP A 158 19.61 4.42 -1.16
CA ASP A 158 19.76 4.41 0.28
C ASP A 158 18.37 4.25 0.93
N LYS A 159 18.24 3.31 1.87
CA LYS A 159 16.98 3.03 2.59
C LYS A 159 16.98 3.59 4.01
N THR A 160 18.05 4.28 4.41
CA THR A 160 18.08 5.02 5.68
C THR A 160 16.94 6.03 5.73
N VAL A 161 16.32 6.21 6.90
CA VAL A 161 15.24 7.16 7.07
C VAL A 161 15.86 8.56 7.25
N PRO A 162 15.64 9.50 6.30
CA PRO A 162 16.14 10.86 6.43
C PRO A 162 15.30 11.68 7.42
N ASP A 163 15.88 12.77 7.94
CA ASP A 163 15.09 13.81 8.60
C ASP A 163 14.23 14.53 7.55
N VAL A 164 12.93 14.69 7.83
CA VAL A 164 12.00 15.38 6.94
C VAL A 164 12.39 16.84 6.75
N THR A 165 12.95 17.50 7.79
CA THR A 165 13.38 18.91 7.69
C THR A 165 14.55 19.07 6.70
N TRP A 166 15.43 18.08 6.63
CA TRP A 166 16.49 18.03 5.62
C TRP A 166 15.92 17.89 4.21
N ILE A 167 14.93 17.01 3.99
CA ILE A 167 14.27 16.90 2.67
C ILE A 167 13.62 18.23 2.26
N GLU A 168 12.98 18.92 3.21
CA GLU A 168 12.37 20.24 2.98
C GLU A 168 13.42 21.29 2.59
N ALA A 169 14.59 21.27 3.22
CA ALA A 169 15.71 22.17 2.92
C ALA A 169 16.35 21.90 1.55
N GLU A 170 16.41 20.64 1.11
CA GLU A 170 16.88 20.28 -0.24
C GLU A 170 15.84 20.59 -1.35
N ASN A 171 14.59 20.87 -0.96
CA ASN A 171 13.47 21.11 -1.88
C ASN A 171 12.78 22.45 -1.59
N THR A 172 13.57 23.51 -1.48
CA THR A 172 13.05 24.87 -1.21
C THR A 172 12.10 25.38 -2.30
N ASP A 173 12.34 24.99 -3.54
CA ASP A 173 11.58 25.29 -4.76
C ASP A 173 10.20 24.60 -4.83
N VAL A 174 10.00 23.52 -4.08
CA VAL A 174 8.70 22.84 -3.96
C VAL A 174 7.76 23.71 -3.12
N SER A 175 6.63 24.11 -3.69
CA SER A 175 5.61 24.92 -3.02
C SER A 175 4.74 24.06 -2.09
N PRO A 176 4.11 24.65 -1.05
CA PRO A 176 3.25 23.90 -0.14
C PRO A 176 2.19 23.05 -0.84
N GLY A 177 1.98 21.87 -0.27
CA GLY A 177 1.21 20.78 -0.81
C GLY A 177 2.01 19.90 -1.79
N GLY A 178 3.34 20.01 -1.81
CA GLY A 178 4.20 19.18 -2.66
C GLY A 178 4.07 19.49 -4.14
N TYR A 179 3.86 20.77 -4.47
CA TYR A 179 3.66 21.22 -5.85
C TYR A 179 4.95 21.80 -6.41
N TYR A 180 5.27 21.42 -7.64
CA TYR A 180 6.39 21.99 -8.38
C TYR A 180 6.00 22.16 -9.85
N ALA A 181 6.54 23.20 -10.47
CA ALA A 181 6.51 23.42 -11.90
C ALA A 181 7.83 24.09 -12.32
N PRO A 182 8.42 23.74 -13.47
CA PRO A 182 9.55 24.48 -14.03
C PRO A 182 9.18 25.94 -14.26
N VAL A 183 10.13 26.85 -14.01
CA VAL A 183 9.92 28.31 -14.14
C VAL A 183 10.30 28.84 -15.52
N ASP A 184 11.30 28.24 -16.16
CA ASP A 184 11.89 28.72 -17.42
C ASP A 184 11.26 28.10 -18.68
N CYS A 185 10.43 27.07 -18.51
CA CYS A 185 9.82 26.34 -19.60
C CYS A 185 8.46 25.74 -19.20
N ARG A 186 7.64 25.42 -20.19
CA ARG A 186 6.36 24.73 -20.00
C ARG A 186 6.58 23.23 -19.94
N ALA A 187 6.22 22.62 -18.81
CA ALA A 187 6.24 21.17 -18.64
C ALA A 187 5.39 20.46 -19.72
N THR A 188 5.80 19.27 -20.14
CA THR A 188 5.09 18.49 -21.16
C THR A 188 3.81 17.87 -20.64
N GLN A 189 3.75 17.53 -19.35
CA GLN A 189 2.58 16.99 -18.68
C GLN A 189 2.49 17.50 -17.24
N ARG A 190 1.25 17.66 -16.78
CA ARG A 190 0.87 17.92 -15.39
C ARG A 190 0.48 16.62 -14.69
N VAL A 191 1.21 16.25 -13.65
CA VAL A 191 1.19 14.90 -13.07
C VAL A 191 0.68 14.89 -11.63
N ALA A 192 -0.37 14.12 -11.37
CA ALA A 192 -0.81 13.80 -10.01
C ALA A 192 -0.17 12.49 -9.55
N VAL A 193 0.74 12.56 -8.59
CA VAL A 193 1.31 11.36 -7.95
C VAL A 193 0.45 11.01 -6.75
N ILE A 194 -0.24 9.87 -6.80
CA ILE A 194 -1.22 9.42 -5.82
C ILE A 194 -0.63 8.27 -5.01
N VAL A 195 -0.51 8.47 -3.71
CA VAL A 195 0.16 7.55 -2.77
C VAL A 195 -0.83 7.10 -1.71
N PRO A 196 -1.22 5.81 -1.67
CA PRO A 196 -2.10 5.28 -0.65
C PRO A 196 -1.31 5.05 0.64
N TYR A 197 -1.84 5.50 1.77
CA TYR A 197 -1.04 5.61 2.99
C TYR A 197 -1.80 5.23 4.26
N ARG A 198 -1.09 4.58 5.19
CA ARG A 198 -1.44 4.50 6.62
C ARG A 198 -0.24 3.97 7.39
N ASN A 199 0.20 4.66 8.45
CA ASN A 199 1.26 4.20 9.35
C ASN A 199 2.57 3.79 8.64
N ARG A 200 3.02 4.56 7.63
CA ARG A 200 4.24 4.29 6.85
C ARG A 200 5.20 5.49 6.82
N GLN A 201 5.30 6.23 7.93
CA GLN A 201 6.00 7.53 7.97
C GLN A 201 7.46 7.41 7.54
N MET A 202 8.15 6.34 7.97
CA MET A 202 9.53 6.07 7.59
C MET A 202 9.67 5.84 6.08
N ASN A 203 8.78 5.04 5.48
CA ASN A 203 8.78 4.81 4.03
C ASN A 203 8.48 6.11 3.28
N LEU A 204 7.51 6.91 3.76
CA LEU A 204 7.16 8.19 3.14
C LEU A 204 8.34 9.18 3.14
N ALA A 205 9.14 9.22 4.22
CA ALA A 205 10.34 10.06 4.27
C ALA A 205 11.36 9.64 3.19
N VAL A 206 11.64 8.33 3.06
CA VAL A 206 12.53 7.84 1.99
C VAL A 206 11.96 8.11 0.59
N PHE A 207 10.66 7.90 0.41
CA PHE A 207 9.93 8.19 -0.82
C PHE A 207 10.08 9.64 -1.27
N LEU A 208 9.83 10.60 -0.36
CA LEU A 208 9.92 12.03 -0.67
C LEU A 208 11.36 12.46 -0.98
N ARG A 209 12.37 11.88 -0.29
CA ARG A 209 13.80 12.13 -0.59
C ARG A 209 14.15 11.84 -2.05
N TYR A 210 13.63 10.75 -2.61
CA TYR A 210 13.96 10.36 -3.97
C TYR A 210 13.06 11.00 -5.01
N LEU A 211 11.75 11.04 -4.75
CA LEU A 211 10.83 11.32 -5.83
C LEU A 211 10.78 12.80 -6.21
N HIS A 212 10.98 13.72 -5.25
CA HIS A 212 11.07 15.15 -5.59
C HIS A 212 12.21 15.46 -6.57
N PRO A 213 13.48 15.09 -6.30
CA PRO A 213 14.57 15.29 -7.26
C PRO A 213 14.31 14.69 -8.63
N ILE A 214 13.80 13.44 -8.69
CA ILE A 214 13.54 12.74 -9.96
C ILE A 214 12.50 13.50 -10.79
N LEU A 215 11.35 13.82 -10.20
CA LEU A 215 10.27 14.50 -10.92
C LEU A 215 10.69 15.91 -11.38
N LYS A 216 11.50 16.62 -10.59
CA LYS A 216 12.07 17.92 -10.97
C LYS A 216 13.06 17.79 -12.14
N LYS A 217 13.95 16.80 -12.09
CA LYS A 217 14.93 16.54 -13.16
C LYS A 217 14.26 16.15 -14.48
N GLN A 218 13.09 15.51 -14.41
CA GLN A 218 12.22 15.21 -15.54
C GLN A 218 11.42 16.43 -16.06
N LEU A 219 11.59 17.61 -15.46
CA LEU A 219 10.94 18.88 -15.84
C LEU A 219 9.41 18.79 -15.86
N LEU A 220 8.84 18.05 -14.90
CA LEU A 220 7.40 17.87 -14.77
C LEU A 220 6.75 18.97 -13.96
N GLU A 221 5.52 19.36 -14.32
CA GLU A 221 4.62 20.01 -13.39
C GLU A 221 3.93 18.90 -12.59
N TYR A 222 4.07 18.87 -11.26
CA TYR A 222 3.52 17.78 -10.47
C TYR A 222 3.00 18.22 -9.11
N ARG A 223 2.15 17.36 -8.53
CA ARG A 223 1.79 17.40 -7.11
C ARG A 223 1.74 15.99 -6.54
N ILE A 224 2.31 15.83 -5.34
CA ILE A 224 2.22 14.57 -4.59
C ILE A 224 1.02 14.62 -3.64
N PHE A 225 0.12 13.65 -3.78
CA PHE A 225 -1.06 13.43 -2.95
C PHE A 225 -0.87 12.18 -2.10
N VAL A 226 -0.80 12.35 -0.78
CA VAL A 226 -0.76 11.25 0.17
C VAL A 226 -2.16 11.09 0.75
N ILE A 227 -2.86 10.02 0.36
CA ILE A 227 -4.21 9.71 0.82
C ILE A 227 -4.15 8.70 1.97
N GLU A 228 -4.38 9.22 3.17
CA GLU A 228 -4.36 8.46 4.41
C GLU A 228 -5.73 7.90 4.78
N GLN A 229 -5.77 6.59 5.05
CA GLN A 229 -6.96 5.93 5.57
C GLN A 229 -7.12 6.19 7.06
N PHE A 230 -8.22 6.85 7.44
CA PHE A 230 -8.61 7.02 8.83
C PHE A 230 -9.12 5.71 9.46
N GLY A 231 -8.88 5.56 10.76
CA GLY A 231 -9.39 4.45 11.56
C GLY A 231 -8.56 3.17 11.48
N ILE A 232 -9.05 2.14 12.18
CA ILE A 232 -8.35 0.86 12.41
C ILE A 232 -8.82 -0.29 11.51
N GLU A 233 -9.76 -0.01 10.61
CA GLU A 233 -10.32 -1.02 9.70
C GLU A 233 -9.26 -1.57 8.74
N GLN A 234 -9.58 -2.65 8.04
CA GLN A 234 -8.68 -3.19 7.02
C GLN A 234 -8.34 -2.13 5.96
N PHE A 235 -7.10 -2.15 5.47
CA PHE A 235 -6.66 -1.17 4.46
C PHE A 235 -7.39 -1.41 3.13
N ASN A 236 -7.79 -0.35 2.43
CA ASN A 236 -8.51 -0.43 1.16
C ASN A 236 -7.86 0.48 0.12
N LYS A 237 -6.80 -0.03 -0.53
CA LYS A 237 -5.97 0.68 -1.51
C LYS A 237 -6.80 1.24 -2.67
N GLY A 238 -7.68 0.43 -3.26
CA GLY A 238 -8.52 0.84 -4.39
C GLY A 238 -9.47 2.00 -4.06
N THR A 239 -10.10 1.97 -2.88
CA THR A 239 -10.96 3.08 -2.43
C THR A 239 -10.15 4.36 -2.19
N LEU A 240 -8.95 4.26 -1.59
CA LEU A 240 -8.07 5.42 -1.40
C LEU A 240 -7.66 6.05 -2.73
N TYR A 241 -7.33 5.24 -3.74
CA TYR A 241 -7.06 5.73 -5.09
C TYR A 241 -8.24 6.48 -5.71
N ASN A 242 -9.45 5.94 -5.60
CA ASN A 242 -10.65 6.63 -6.07
C ASN A 242 -10.86 7.98 -5.36
N ILE A 243 -10.68 8.02 -4.03
CA ILE A 243 -10.80 9.25 -3.24
C ILE A 243 -9.75 10.28 -3.66
N ALA A 244 -8.49 9.87 -3.77
CA ALA A 244 -7.40 10.76 -4.16
C ALA A 244 -7.59 11.32 -5.58
N PHE A 245 -8.07 10.49 -6.52
CA PHE A 245 -8.42 10.95 -7.86
C PHE A 245 -9.50 12.04 -7.84
N LEU A 246 -10.55 11.87 -7.03
CA LEU A 246 -11.59 12.89 -6.86
C LEU A 246 -11.00 14.16 -6.26
N GLU A 247 -10.38 14.04 -5.10
CA GLU A 247 -9.88 15.17 -4.32
C GLU A 247 -8.74 15.94 -5.03
N SER A 248 -7.95 15.27 -5.88
CA SER A 248 -6.91 15.94 -6.68
C SER A 248 -7.49 16.91 -7.71
N GLN A 249 -8.73 16.72 -8.19
CA GLN A 249 -9.36 17.61 -9.18
C GLN A 249 -9.66 19.02 -8.62
N ARG A 250 -9.54 19.21 -7.30
CA ARG A 250 -9.65 20.53 -6.65
C ARG A 250 -8.42 21.40 -6.88
N PHE A 251 -7.30 20.78 -7.23
CA PHE A 251 -6.00 21.44 -7.40
C PHE A 251 -5.71 21.75 -8.87
N GLY A 252 -6.66 21.50 -9.77
CA GLY A 252 -6.57 21.75 -11.20
C GLY A 252 -6.84 20.49 -12.03
N SER A 253 -6.61 20.58 -13.34
CA SER A 253 -6.61 19.45 -14.25
C SER A 253 -5.26 18.73 -14.27
N TRP A 254 -5.27 17.43 -14.53
CA TRP A 254 -4.08 16.59 -14.61
C TRP A 254 -4.04 15.93 -15.99
N ASP A 255 -2.86 15.86 -16.59
CA ASP A 255 -2.67 15.11 -17.84
C ASP A 255 -2.33 13.64 -17.55
N CYS A 256 -1.74 13.39 -16.37
CA CYS A 256 -1.34 12.06 -15.96
C CYS A 256 -1.61 11.78 -14.48
N LEU A 257 -2.06 10.56 -14.19
CA LEU A 257 -2.17 10.00 -12.86
C LEU A 257 -1.10 8.92 -12.68
N ILE A 258 -0.25 9.06 -11.65
CA ILE A 258 0.68 8.02 -11.22
C ILE A 258 0.15 7.43 -9.92
N PHE A 259 -0.23 6.17 -9.92
CA PHE A 259 -0.60 5.43 -8.72
C PHE A 259 0.64 4.74 -8.19
N HIS A 260 1.00 5.01 -6.93
CA HIS A 260 2.33 4.68 -6.43
C HIS A 260 2.30 4.11 -5.02
N ASP A 261 2.77 2.88 -4.85
CA ASP A 261 3.01 2.30 -3.53
C ASP A 261 4.17 3.03 -2.83
N VAL A 262 3.95 3.48 -1.60
CA VAL A 262 4.91 4.34 -0.84
C VAL A 262 6.25 3.66 -0.53
N ASP A 263 6.32 2.34 -0.66
CA ASP A 263 7.48 1.51 -0.35
C ASP A 263 8.28 1.06 -1.59
N LEU A 264 7.94 1.57 -2.78
CA LEU A 264 8.74 1.37 -3.98
C LEU A 264 9.52 2.66 -4.29
N ILE A 265 10.81 2.53 -4.61
CA ILE A 265 11.66 3.65 -5.02
C ILE A 265 12.27 3.32 -6.37
N PRO A 266 12.12 4.14 -7.42
CA PRO A 266 12.77 3.89 -8.70
C PRO A 266 14.30 3.87 -8.54
N GLU A 267 14.97 2.93 -9.18
CA GLU A 267 16.44 2.82 -9.20
C GLU A 267 17.06 3.50 -10.43
N ASP A 268 16.26 4.15 -11.26
CA ASP A 268 16.72 4.80 -12.49
C ASP A 268 15.87 6.03 -12.84
N GLU A 269 16.53 7.18 -13.03
CA GLU A 269 15.86 8.45 -13.34
C GLU A 269 15.28 8.48 -14.75
N ARG A 270 15.66 7.53 -15.63
CA ARG A 270 15.11 7.38 -16.99
C ARG A 270 13.70 6.78 -17.01
N ILE A 271 13.19 6.31 -15.86
CA ILE A 271 11.80 5.89 -15.71
C ILE A 271 10.93 7.15 -15.70
N SER A 272 10.37 7.54 -16.85
CA SER A 272 9.54 8.75 -16.97
C SER A 272 8.25 8.65 -16.14
N TYR A 273 8.00 9.61 -15.26
CA TYR A 273 6.76 9.73 -14.49
C TYR A 273 5.67 10.48 -15.26
N THR A 274 5.45 10.05 -16.50
CA THR A 274 4.46 10.60 -17.43
C THR A 274 3.55 9.50 -17.94
N CYS A 275 2.42 9.90 -18.51
CA CYS A 275 1.49 8.97 -19.14
C CYS A 275 1.86 8.78 -20.61
N MET A 276 1.85 7.53 -21.05
CA MET A 276 1.90 7.16 -22.46
C MET A 276 0.48 7.13 -23.04
N GLN A 277 0.38 6.77 -24.33
CA GLN A 277 -0.91 6.59 -25.02
C GLN A 277 -1.84 5.58 -24.33
N TYR A 278 -1.30 4.62 -23.59
CA TYR A 278 -2.04 3.53 -22.95
C TYR A 278 -1.65 3.38 -21.47
N PRO A 279 -2.51 2.77 -20.62
CA PRO A 279 -2.18 2.47 -19.23
C PRO A 279 -0.87 1.70 -19.11
N THR A 280 0.04 2.14 -18.24
CA THR A 280 1.41 1.60 -18.19
C THR A 280 1.75 1.04 -16.83
N HIS A 281 2.24 -0.20 -16.80
CA HIS A 281 2.88 -0.79 -15.64
C HIS A 281 4.33 -0.28 -15.54
N MET A 282 4.60 0.52 -14.51
CA MET A 282 5.89 1.19 -14.34
C MET A 282 6.89 0.40 -13.52
N SER A 283 6.46 -0.52 -12.66
CA SER A 283 7.34 -1.30 -11.78
C SER A 283 7.38 -2.81 -12.09
N PRO A 284 7.85 -3.23 -13.29
CA PRO A 284 7.94 -4.65 -13.65
C PRO A 284 9.06 -5.41 -12.96
N SER A 285 10.04 -4.71 -12.38
CA SER A 285 11.22 -5.31 -11.77
C SER A 285 11.42 -4.77 -10.36
N VAL A 286 10.96 -5.51 -9.35
CA VAL A 286 11.02 -5.08 -7.95
C VAL A 286 12.02 -5.95 -7.18
N GLU A 287 12.87 -5.31 -6.37
CA GLU A 287 13.91 -5.98 -5.58
C GLU A 287 13.38 -7.12 -4.70
N SER A 288 12.23 -6.93 -4.04
CA SER A 288 11.61 -7.96 -3.18
C SER A 288 11.15 -9.20 -3.94
N GLN A 289 11.09 -9.13 -5.28
CA GLN A 289 10.82 -10.22 -6.21
C GLN A 289 12.08 -10.64 -6.98
N ASN A 290 13.28 -10.33 -6.46
CA ASN A 290 14.56 -10.56 -7.12
C ASN A 290 14.63 -9.96 -8.53
N TYR A 291 13.96 -8.82 -8.75
CA TYR A 291 13.90 -8.14 -10.04
C TYR A 291 13.21 -8.95 -11.17
N ILE A 292 12.44 -9.98 -10.81
CA ILE A 292 11.68 -10.84 -11.72
C ILE A 292 10.21 -10.42 -11.69
N LEU A 293 9.62 -10.24 -12.87
CA LEU A 293 8.19 -9.98 -13.01
C LEU A 293 7.39 -11.18 -12.48
N ALA A 294 6.55 -10.97 -11.46
CA ALA A 294 5.78 -12.04 -10.83
C ALA A 294 4.86 -12.78 -11.81
N TYR A 295 4.15 -12.05 -12.69
CA TYR A 295 3.29 -12.61 -13.73
C TYR A 295 2.90 -11.55 -14.78
N ASN A 296 2.51 -11.99 -15.97
CA ASN A 296 2.30 -11.12 -17.13
C ASN A 296 1.14 -10.13 -17.00
N THR A 297 0.13 -10.42 -16.18
CA THR A 297 -1.05 -9.57 -15.96
C THR A 297 -0.89 -8.59 -14.80
N LEU A 298 0.28 -8.57 -14.14
CA LEU A 298 0.53 -7.67 -13.02
C LEU A 298 0.42 -6.20 -13.46
N PHE A 299 -0.45 -5.47 -12.74
CA PHE A 299 -0.68 -4.04 -12.88
C PHE A 299 -0.72 -3.36 -11.49
N GLY A 300 0.30 -3.65 -10.67
CA GLY A 300 0.42 -3.17 -9.29
C GLY A 300 1.75 -2.46 -9.06
N GLY A 301 2.03 -2.09 -7.80
CA GLY A 301 3.22 -1.31 -7.44
C GLY A 301 3.12 0.14 -7.90
N VAL A 302 3.66 0.44 -9.08
CA VAL A 302 3.61 1.77 -9.71
C VAL A 302 3.00 1.66 -11.10
N THR A 303 1.96 2.44 -11.36
CA THR A 303 1.25 2.48 -12.64
C THR A 303 0.92 3.90 -13.08
N SER A 304 0.82 4.12 -14.39
CA SER A 304 0.36 5.41 -14.94
C SER A 304 -0.88 5.25 -15.82
N LEU A 305 -1.83 6.17 -15.65
CA LEU A 305 -3.06 6.24 -16.44
C LEU A 305 -3.41 7.70 -16.72
N MET A 306 -3.81 7.99 -17.96
CA MET A 306 -4.48 9.25 -18.26
C MET A 306 -5.83 9.29 -17.51
N PRO A 307 -6.32 10.46 -17.08
CA PRO A 307 -7.61 10.57 -16.40
C PRO A 307 -8.76 9.92 -17.17
N GLU A 308 -8.75 10.00 -18.50
CA GLU A 308 -9.77 9.41 -19.37
C GLU A 308 -9.78 7.89 -19.26
N HIS A 309 -8.61 7.24 -19.21
CA HIS A 309 -8.51 5.80 -18.99
C HIS A 309 -9.10 5.42 -17.63
N TYR A 310 -8.75 6.18 -16.59
CA TYR A 310 -9.23 5.92 -15.23
C TYR A 310 -10.75 6.05 -15.12
N ILE A 311 -11.32 7.07 -15.76
CA ILE A 311 -12.78 7.27 -15.83
C ILE A 311 -13.45 6.16 -16.65
N ALA A 312 -12.86 5.76 -17.77
CA ALA A 312 -13.42 4.74 -18.68
C ALA A 312 -13.57 3.37 -17.99
N VAL A 313 -12.63 3.01 -17.12
CA VAL A 313 -12.68 1.76 -16.33
C VAL A 313 -13.43 1.90 -15.01
N ASN A 314 -14.04 3.07 -14.75
CA ASN A 314 -14.71 3.39 -13.50
C ASN A 314 -13.77 3.22 -12.29
N GLY A 315 -12.51 3.63 -12.41
CA GLY A 315 -11.48 3.56 -11.35
C GLY A 315 -11.25 2.16 -10.77
N TYR A 316 -10.61 2.12 -9.59
CA TYR A 316 -10.36 0.87 -8.86
C TYR A 316 -11.64 0.35 -8.20
N SER A 317 -11.69 -0.96 -7.92
CA SER A 317 -12.76 -1.55 -7.10
C SER A 317 -12.72 -1.03 -5.67
N ASN A 318 -13.89 -0.82 -5.06
CA ASN A 318 -13.98 -0.47 -3.63
C ASN A 318 -14.08 -1.71 -2.71
N PHE A 319 -14.10 -2.93 -3.26
CA PHE A 319 -14.44 -4.15 -2.50
C PHE A 319 -13.24 -4.90 -1.92
N TYR A 320 -12.02 -4.50 -2.25
CA TYR A 320 -10.80 -5.15 -1.77
C TYR A 320 -10.37 -4.55 -0.42
N TRP A 321 -10.67 -5.30 0.63
CA TRP A 321 -10.24 -5.02 2.00
C TRP A 321 -9.08 -5.95 2.37
N SER A 322 -8.03 -5.35 2.95
CA SER A 322 -6.72 -5.97 3.15
C SER A 322 -5.96 -6.20 1.83
N TRP A 323 -4.92 -7.05 1.84
CA TRP A 323 -4.03 -7.20 0.69
C TRP A 323 -4.55 -8.19 -0.36
N GLY A 324 -4.42 -7.80 -1.63
CA GLY A 324 -4.38 -8.70 -2.79
C GLY A 324 -5.54 -8.57 -3.77
N ALA A 325 -5.20 -8.74 -5.05
CA ALA A 325 -6.06 -8.82 -6.23
C ALA A 325 -6.85 -7.55 -6.63
N GLU A 326 -6.65 -6.42 -5.95
CA GLU A 326 -7.17 -5.11 -6.39
C GLU A 326 -6.46 -4.62 -7.67
N ASP A 327 -5.15 -4.87 -7.76
CA ASP A 327 -4.33 -4.53 -8.93
C ASP A 327 -4.65 -5.48 -10.11
N ASP A 328 -4.93 -6.75 -9.82
CA ASP A 328 -5.42 -7.73 -10.80
C ASP A 328 -6.81 -7.39 -11.33
N ASP A 329 -7.72 -6.93 -10.45
CA ASP A 329 -9.05 -6.45 -10.83
C ASP A 329 -8.89 -5.27 -11.79
N MET A 330 -8.02 -4.30 -11.49
CA MET A 330 -7.74 -3.16 -12.36
C MET A 330 -7.27 -3.61 -13.76
N TYR A 331 -6.37 -4.59 -13.84
CA TYR A 331 -5.99 -5.18 -15.14
C TYR A 331 -7.19 -5.75 -15.90
N VAL A 332 -8.08 -6.49 -15.22
CA VAL A 332 -9.32 -7.01 -15.83
C VAL A 332 -10.24 -5.89 -16.31
N ARG A 333 -10.34 -4.77 -15.58
CA ARG A 333 -11.12 -3.60 -16.03
C ARG A 333 -10.54 -2.98 -17.28
N LEU A 334 -9.22 -2.79 -17.34
CA LEU A 334 -8.52 -2.26 -18.51
C LEU A 334 -8.77 -3.13 -19.75
N GLN A 335 -8.62 -4.46 -19.61
CA GLN A 335 -8.94 -5.40 -20.68
C GLN A 335 -10.41 -5.34 -21.10
N SER A 336 -11.32 -5.19 -20.14
CA SER A 336 -12.77 -5.10 -20.40
C SER A 336 -13.20 -3.78 -21.07
N ALA A 337 -12.35 -2.75 -20.98
CA ALA A 337 -12.53 -1.46 -21.65
C ALA A 337 -11.66 -1.33 -22.92
N GLU A 338 -11.05 -2.44 -23.38
CA GLU A 338 -10.22 -2.47 -24.59
C GLU A 338 -9.01 -1.51 -24.52
N LEU A 339 -8.49 -1.30 -23.30
CA LEU A 339 -7.28 -0.53 -23.04
C LEU A 339 -6.11 -1.48 -22.82
N PRO A 340 -5.26 -1.73 -23.83
CA PRO A 340 -4.09 -2.58 -23.65
C PRO A 340 -3.13 -1.95 -22.65
N MET A 341 -2.52 -2.78 -21.82
CA MET A 341 -1.50 -2.33 -20.87
C MET A 341 -0.13 -2.33 -21.54
N LEU A 342 0.60 -1.23 -21.41
CA LEU A 342 2.03 -1.15 -21.71
C LEU A 342 2.86 -1.48 -20.47
N ARG A 343 4.13 -1.80 -20.67
CA ARG A 343 5.06 -2.09 -19.59
C ARG A 343 6.43 -1.52 -19.92
N TYR A 344 7.05 -0.87 -18.95
CA TYR A 344 8.42 -0.42 -19.09
C TYR A 344 9.40 -1.59 -19.29
N ASN A 345 10.53 -1.29 -19.93
CA ASN A 345 11.62 -2.25 -20.03
C ASN A 345 12.14 -2.60 -18.62
N SER A 346 12.11 -3.88 -18.28
CA SER A 346 12.51 -4.39 -16.95
C SER A 346 13.97 -4.17 -16.60
N THR A 347 14.84 -3.93 -17.58
CA THR A 347 16.25 -3.60 -17.34
C THR A 347 16.41 -2.20 -16.76
N ILE A 348 15.57 -1.24 -17.18
CA ILE A 348 15.60 0.15 -16.71
C ILE A 348 14.65 0.34 -15.52
N ALA A 349 13.44 -0.21 -15.61
CA ALA A 349 12.38 -0.01 -14.62
C ALA A 349 12.50 -0.93 -13.41
N ARG A 350 13.64 -0.78 -12.72
CA ARG A 350 13.94 -1.43 -11.45
C ARG A 350 13.50 -0.55 -10.29
N PHE A 351 12.96 -1.19 -9.25
CA PHE A 351 12.49 -0.52 -8.05
C PHE A 351 13.04 -1.22 -6.81
N ALA A 352 13.66 -0.44 -5.93
CA ALA A 352 14.02 -0.88 -4.59
C ALA A 352 12.75 -1.01 -3.74
N ALA A 353 12.68 -2.06 -2.93
CA ALA A 353 11.57 -2.29 -2.00
C ALA A 353 11.99 -1.88 -0.59
N LEU A 354 11.24 -0.96 0.01
CA LEU A 354 11.45 -0.54 1.38
C LEU A 354 10.86 -1.58 2.35
N PRO A 355 11.55 -1.86 3.48
CA PRO A 355 11.06 -2.81 4.47
C PRO A 355 9.68 -2.45 5.00
N HIS A 356 8.84 -3.46 5.19
CA HIS A 356 7.53 -3.30 5.78
C HIS A 356 6.91 -4.61 6.27
N GLU A 357 5.94 -4.49 7.18
CA GLU A 357 5.11 -5.61 7.59
C GLU A 357 4.11 -5.98 6.48
N ARG A 358 4.05 -7.27 6.16
CA ARG A 358 3.08 -7.79 5.19
C ARG A 358 1.68 -7.75 5.78
N ASN A 359 0.77 -7.15 5.02
CA ASN A 359 -0.65 -7.16 5.36
C ASN A 359 -1.24 -8.56 5.25
N ARG A 360 -2.30 -8.83 6.03
CA ARG A 360 -3.08 -10.07 5.89
C ARG A 360 -3.77 -10.10 4.53
N GLU A 361 -3.91 -11.30 3.99
CA GLU A 361 -4.60 -11.52 2.73
C GLU A 361 -6.12 -11.32 2.88
N GLY A 362 -6.73 -10.66 1.90
CA GLY A 362 -8.18 -10.49 1.83
C GLY A 362 -8.89 -11.82 1.57
N LYS A 363 -9.80 -12.22 2.46
CA LYS A 363 -10.50 -13.53 2.39
C LYS A 363 -11.33 -13.74 1.11
N HIS A 364 -11.87 -12.66 0.54
CA HIS A 364 -12.78 -12.71 -0.60
C HIS A 364 -12.15 -12.20 -1.91
N ARG A 365 -10.83 -11.99 -1.94
CA ARG A 365 -10.14 -11.35 -3.06
C ARG A 365 -10.36 -12.06 -4.40
N TYR A 366 -10.31 -13.40 -4.43
CA TYR A 366 -10.53 -14.17 -5.66
C TYR A 366 -12.00 -14.18 -6.08
N PHE A 367 -12.94 -14.28 -5.14
CA PHE A 367 -14.36 -14.10 -5.44
C PHE A 367 -14.64 -12.74 -6.09
N PHE A 368 -13.96 -11.69 -5.62
CA PHE A 368 -14.04 -10.37 -6.25
C PHE A 368 -13.25 -10.28 -7.57
N LEU A 369 -12.16 -11.02 -7.75
CA LEU A 369 -11.46 -11.02 -9.03
C LEU A 369 -12.30 -11.70 -10.12
N ASP A 370 -12.93 -12.81 -9.77
CA ASP A 370 -13.72 -13.67 -10.65
C ASP A 370 -14.91 -12.95 -11.31
N LEU A 371 -15.61 -12.05 -10.58
CA LEU A 371 -16.70 -11.25 -11.15
C LEU A 371 -16.26 -9.85 -11.61
N SER A 372 -14.96 -9.55 -11.64
CA SER A 372 -14.43 -8.20 -11.96
C SER A 372 -15.01 -7.63 -13.26
N LYS A 373 -14.96 -8.42 -14.34
CA LYS A 373 -15.51 -8.07 -15.66
C LYS A 373 -17.00 -7.70 -15.63
N LEU A 374 -17.78 -8.29 -14.72
CA LEU A 374 -19.20 -7.98 -14.57
C LEU A 374 -19.43 -6.78 -13.65
N ARG A 375 -18.55 -6.58 -12.67
CA ARG A 375 -18.69 -5.59 -11.60
C ARG A 375 -18.21 -4.20 -11.97
N TYR A 376 -17.18 -4.07 -12.80
CA TYR A 376 -16.52 -2.78 -12.98
C TYR A 376 -17.47 -1.67 -13.48
N ARG A 377 -18.56 -2.02 -14.17
CA ARG A 377 -19.60 -1.07 -14.63
C ARG A 377 -20.52 -0.57 -13.52
N ILE A 378 -20.69 -1.35 -12.45
CA ILE A 378 -21.62 -1.05 -11.35
C ILE A 378 -20.93 -0.50 -10.10
N GLU A 379 -19.65 -0.84 -9.91
CA GLU A 379 -18.89 -0.41 -8.74
C GLU A 379 -17.46 0.01 -9.11
N GLY A 380 -17.01 1.06 -8.44
CA GLY A 380 -15.70 1.68 -8.63
C GLY A 380 -15.78 3.16 -8.27
N LEU A 381 -15.09 4.02 -9.01
CA LEU A 381 -15.05 5.47 -8.82
C LEU A 381 -16.43 6.11 -8.64
N ARG A 382 -17.41 5.76 -9.49
CA ARG A 382 -18.77 6.33 -9.43
C ARG A 382 -19.55 5.91 -8.18
N SER A 383 -19.18 4.80 -7.54
CA SER A 383 -19.85 4.29 -6.35
C SER A 383 -19.06 4.51 -5.07
N THR A 384 -17.89 5.15 -5.14
CA THR A 384 -17.02 5.37 -3.98
C THR A 384 -17.70 6.24 -2.94
N LYS A 385 -17.87 5.73 -1.71
CA LYS A 385 -18.44 6.48 -0.58
C LYS A 385 -17.37 6.64 0.49
N TYR A 386 -17.16 7.86 0.95
CA TYR A 386 -16.12 8.18 1.93
C TYR A 386 -16.51 9.43 2.71
N LYS A 387 -15.89 9.64 3.88
CA LYS A 387 -15.97 10.91 4.61
C LYS A 387 -14.60 11.56 4.56
N LEU A 388 -14.52 12.71 3.91
CA LEU A 388 -13.34 13.56 3.97
C LEU A 388 -13.23 14.17 5.37
N LEU A 389 -12.11 13.98 6.04
CA LEU A 389 -11.85 14.52 7.38
C LEU A 389 -11.03 15.80 7.30
N SER A 390 -9.97 15.80 6.49
CA SER A 390 -9.13 16.98 6.30
C SER A 390 -8.31 16.90 5.02
N VAL A 391 -7.97 18.07 4.47
CA VAL A 391 -6.96 18.23 3.42
C VAL A 391 -5.95 19.27 3.91
N THR A 392 -4.67 18.87 4.02
CA THR A 392 -3.60 19.71 4.55
C THR A 392 -2.46 19.82 3.55
N LYS A 393 -2.10 21.05 3.15
CA LYS A 393 -0.90 21.32 2.33
C LYS A 393 0.35 21.27 3.23
N ARG A 394 1.02 20.12 3.35
CA ARG A 394 2.37 20.00 3.95
C ARG A 394 3.41 20.54 2.97
N LYS A 395 4.62 20.89 3.39
CA LYS A 395 5.64 21.44 2.46
C LYS A 395 5.86 20.53 1.24
N LEU A 396 6.04 19.23 1.47
CA LEU A 396 6.41 18.25 0.44
C LEU A 396 5.25 17.47 -0.19
N TYR A 397 4.04 17.54 0.36
CA TYR A 397 2.89 16.80 -0.18
C TYR A 397 1.55 17.37 0.29
N THR A 398 0.49 17.04 -0.44
CA THR A 398 -0.89 17.29 -0.03
C THR A 398 -1.39 16.07 0.72
N HIS A 399 -1.67 16.23 2.00
CA HIS A 399 -2.19 15.17 2.87
C HIS A 399 -3.71 15.19 2.84
N ILE A 400 -4.32 14.07 2.45
CA ILE A 400 -5.76 13.89 2.44
C ILE A 400 -6.07 12.81 3.47
N LEU A 401 -6.87 13.12 4.49
CA LEU A 401 -7.31 12.15 5.49
C LEU A 401 -8.78 11.82 5.22
N ALA A 402 -9.08 10.54 5.00
CA ALA A 402 -10.44 10.11 4.69
C ALA A 402 -10.81 8.81 5.40
N ASP A 403 -12.05 8.75 5.88
CA ASP A 403 -12.69 7.51 6.30
C ASP A 403 -13.30 6.84 5.06
N VAL A 404 -12.78 5.66 4.73
CA VAL A 404 -13.18 4.83 3.58
C VAL A 404 -14.42 3.97 3.88
N ASN A 405 -14.90 3.95 5.13
CA ASN A 405 -16.08 3.20 5.53
C ASN A 405 -17.01 3.97 6.49
N PRO A 406 -17.42 5.19 6.12
CA PRO A 406 -18.10 6.09 7.06
C PRO A 406 -19.47 5.58 7.53
N VAL A 407 -20.11 4.70 6.75
CA VAL A 407 -21.42 4.13 7.06
C VAL A 407 -21.32 2.65 7.48
N LYS A 408 -20.12 2.17 7.81
CA LYS A 408 -19.83 0.77 8.17
C LYS A 408 -20.43 -0.23 7.16
N MET A 409 -20.31 0.09 5.87
CA MET A 409 -20.70 -0.79 4.79
C MET A 409 -20.02 -2.14 4.95
N ARG A 410 -20.84 -3.19 4.92
CA ARG A 410 -20.37 -4.55 4.63
C ARG A 410 -20.69 -4.82 3.18
N VAL A 411 -19.74 -5.37 2.44
CA VAL A 411 -20.01 -5.84 1.07
C VAL A 411 -21.05 -6.95 1.17
N ALA A 412 -22.30 -6.63 0.89
CA ALA A 412 -23.40 -7.58 0.93
C ALA A 412 -23.37 -8.44 -0.33
N ILE A 413 -22.62 -9.54 -0.30
CA ILE A 413 -22.44 -10.46 -1.44
C ILE A 413 -23.79 -10.85 -2.06
N LYS A 414 -24.80 -11.16 -1.24
CA LYS A 414 -26.17 -11.46 -1.70
C LYS A 414 -26.83 -10.31 -2.46
N SER A 415 -26.61 -9.06 -2.04
CA SER A 415 -27.13 -7.88 -2.74
C SER A 415 -26.41 -7.68 -4.07
N LEU A 416 -25.08 -7.82 -4.08
CA LEU A 416 -24.27 -7.75 -5.28
C LEU A 416 -24.70 -8.81 -6.31
N MET A 417 -24.84 -10.06 -5.89
CA MET A 417 -25.28 -11.16 -6.76
C MET A 417 -26.67 -10.91 -7.34
N ARG A 418 -27.60 -10.34 -6.57
CA ARG A 418 -28.92 -9.91 -7.07
C ARG A 418 -28.83 -8.79 -8.11
N GLN A 419 -27.96 -7.81 -7.91
CA GLN A 419 -27.75 -6.73 -8.89
C GLN A 419 -27.15 -7.25 -10.19
N LEU A 420 -26.15 -8.14 -10.11
CA LEU A 420 -25.56 -8.78 -11.28
C LEU A 420 -26.59 -9.62 -12.04
N ALA A 421 -27.41 -10.43 -11.33
CA ALA A 421 -28.48 -11.20 -11.94
C ALA A 421 -29.55 -10.34 -12.62
N LYS A 422 -29.85 -9.16 -12.06
CA LYS A 422 -30.77 -8.20 -12.69
C LYS A 422 -30.21 -7.62 -14.00
N LEU A 423 -28.90 -7.39 -14.07
CA LEU A 423 -28.25 -6.77 -15.23
C LEU A 423 -27.91 -7.75 -16.35
N PHE A 424 -27.45 -8.95 -16.00
CA PHE A 424 -26.95 -9.94 -16.96
C PHE A 424 -27.87 -11.17 -17.08
N GLY A 425 -29.04 -11.15 -16.44
CA GLY A 425 -29.94 -12.29 -16.34
C GLY A 425 -29.42 -13.38 -15.38
N ASN A 426 -30.13 -14.50 -15.28
CA ASN A 426 -29.73 -15.61 -14.39
C ASN A 426 -28.70 -16.56 -15.01
N ASN A 427 -28.22 -16.30 -16.24
CA ASN A 427 -27.40 -17.24 -17.02
C ASN A 427 -25.97 -16.75 -17.26
N PHE A 428 -25.47 -15.75 -16.53
CA PHE A 428 -24.09 -15.31 -16.69
C PHE A 428 -23.12 -16.32 -16.10
N THR A 429 -21.97 -16.49 -16.76
CA THR A 429 -20.83 -17.24 -16.24
C THR A 429 -19.81 -16.27 -15.67
N TYR A 430 -19.07 -16.74 -14.67
CA TYR A 430 -17.88 -16.04 -14.19
C TYR A 430 -16.72 -17.02 -14.12
N SER A 431 -15.52 -16.53 -14.39
CA SER A 431 -14.32 -17.35 -14.30
C SER A 431 -13.95 -17.48 -12.84
N SER A 432 -13.82 -18.69 -12.30
CA SER A 432 -13.21 -18.93 -11.00
C SER A 432 -11.86 -19.59 -11.16
N VAL A 433 -10.86 -19.08 -10.45
CA VAL A 433 -9.56 -19.74 -10.36
C VAL A 433 -9.55 -20.66 -9.15
N GLU A 434 -9.60 -21.97 -9.36
CA GLU A 434 -9.27 -22.95 -8.32
C GLU A 434 -7.76 -23.18 -8.32
N TYR A 435 -7.12 -22.92 -7.18
CA TYR A 435 -5.71 -23.30 -6.98
C TYR A 435 -5.67 -24.73 -6.44
N ARG A 436 -5.18 -25.68 -7.25
CA ARG A 436 -4.86 -27.05 -6.82
C ARG A 436 -3.37 -27.29 -7.04
N GLY A 437 -2.63 -27.58 -5.97
CA GLY A 437 -1.20 -27.93 -6.06
C GLY A 437 -0.27 -26.80 -6.51
N GLY A 438 -0.67 -25.53 -6.40
CA GLY A 438 0.13 -24.37 -6.84
C GLY A 438 -0.10 -23.93 -8.29
N GLU A 439 -0.87 -24.69 -9.07
CA GLU A 439 -1.33 -24.30 -10.40
C GLU A 439 -2.78 -23.78 -10.33
N GLY A 440 -3.03 -22.64 -10.98
CA GLY A 440 -4.36 -22.03 -11.07
C GLY A 440 -5.13 -22.58 -12.26
N TYR A 441 -6.22 -23.29 -12.01
CA TYR A 441 -7.13 -23.79 -13.05
C TYR A 441 -8.30 -22.83 -13.21
N ARG A 442 -8.50 -22.30 -14.42
CA ARG A 442 -9.59 -21.35 -14.72
C ARG A 442 -10.83 -22.14 -15.14
N GLU A 443 -11.77 -22.29 -14.22
CA GLU A 443 -13.06 -22.94 -14.46
C GLU A 443 -14.13 -21.88 -14.73
N GLN A 444 -14.95 -22.04 -15.78
CA GLN A 444 -16.13 -21.19 -15.95
C GLN A 444 -17.27 -21.72 -15.09
N ARG A 445 -17.71 -20.93 -14.10
CA ARG A 445 -18.84 -21.29 -13.24
C ARG A 445 -20.11 -20.59 -13.70
N PRO A 446 -21.20 -21.34 -13.94
CA PRO A 446 -22.50 -20.74 -14.16
C PRO A 446 -23.02 -20.12 -12.85
N PHE A 447 -23.66 -18.97 -12.94
CA PHE A 447 -24.41 -18.41 -11.83
C PHE A 447 -25.45 -19.42 -11.33
N ARG A 448 -25.41 -19.78 -10.04
CA ARG A 448 -26.44 -20.60 -9.41
C ARG A 448 -27.31 -19.74 -8.52
N LYS A 449 -28.63 -19.81 -8.71
CA LYS A 449 -29.65 -19.07 -7.94
C LYS A 449 -29.52 -19.28 -6.42
N CYS A 450 -28.95 -20.41 -5.97
CA CYS A 450 -28.68 -20.73 -4.57
C CYS A 450 -27.56 -19.88 -3.92
N MET A 451 -26.82 -19.06 -4.68
CA MET A 451 -25.81 -18.13 -4.15
C MET A 451 -26.42 -16.79 -3.67
N VAL A 452 -27.73 -16.60 -3.79
CA VAL A 452 -28.49 -15.40 -3.42
C VAL A 452 -28.99 -15.43 -1.97
#